data_AF-A0A7S0WKH2-F1
#
_entry.id   AF-A0A7S0WKH2-F1
#
_cell.length_a   1.000
_cell.length_b   1.000
_cell.length_c   1.000
_cell.angle_alpha   90.00
_cell.angle_beta   90.00
_cell.angle_gamma   90.00
#
_symmetry.space_group_name_H-M   'P 1'
#
loop_
_entity.id
_entity.type
_entity.pdbx_description
1 polymer ?
#
loop_
_entity_poly.entity_id
_entity_poly.type
_entity_poly.pdbx_seq_one_letter_code
_entity_poly.pdbx_strand_id
1 'polypeptide(L)'
;MAKEGNLEVTLSHAQDLKDVEIVGRQDPYCVLTIGQRNFRSKTDTDGGKHPVWNETFSFTNVSAEQVLKLEFFDENMILRDVAIGGCKVALTEVMNAGSQEVCVPVVTRKGKHRGDVFLKLVFKPNSKQMRDANQTPAKPGNWILPTYGNTDCWKDYEPGTILGKGTFGTTYLATKKGTSEKYAVKVISKRKLSTPEEIDDVKREVQIMHHLAGHANVVHLKGVYEDKSNVCLVMEVCTGGELFDSIVKRGHYTEKDAATLIRTIVGVVAHCHNMGVIHRDLKPENFLLSDKTATAQLKATDFGLSSFFQEGQIFTDIVGSAYYVAPEVLRRAYSKEADIWSCGVILYILLCGFPPFHGDNEKKIFEAVISKTVDFTSEPWPRISEPAKDCVRRMLVRDPKRRATANEILKHDWMRENGVASDNPLEMEVLTRIKNFTGMNKLKKEALKVIAVSLPVDEISGMRELFLEIDKDKSGTITVEEFGLALRKKGQLLPEADIKRILEDADVNGDGTIDYEEFLAATINLGKLEREDHLKKAFEHFDLDGNGEITRDELQQALANLGIKDDHIQEIIVEVDKDGSGTIDYNEFCIMMRNM
;
A
#
# COMPACT_ATOMS: atom_id res chain seq x y z
N MET A 1 11.89 -39.99 -12.00
CA MET A 1 12.54 -38.67 -11.86
C MET A 1 11.97 -37.77 -12.94
N ALA A 2 11.24 -36.72 -12.57
CA ALA A 2 10.80 -35.71 -13.52
C ALA A 2 12.06 -35.06 -14.14
N LYS A 3 12.10 -34.93 -15.47
CA LYS A 3 13.17 -34.18 -16.14
C LYS A 3 12.96 -32.71 -15.79
N GLU A 4 13.88 -32.09 -15.07
CA GLU A 4 13.93 -30.64 -14.90
C GLU A 4 14.97 -30.06 -15.86
N GLY A 5 14.72 -28.87 -16.38
CA GLY A 5 15.61 -28.24 -17.35
C GLY A 5 15.22 -26.81 -17.68
N ASN A 6 15.92 -26.22 -18.64
CA ASN A 6 15.68 -24.86 -19.10
C ASN A 6 14.76 -24.89 -20.33
N LEU A 7 13.72 -24.05 -20.34
CA LEU A 7 12.80 -23.87 -21.45
C LEU A 7 12.98 -22.46 -22.04
N GLU A 8 13.33 -22.40 -23.32
CA GLU A 8 13.28 -21.18 -24.13
C GLU A 8 11.93 -21.12 -24.85
N VAL A 9 11.21 -20.01 -24.69
CA VAL A 9 9.91 -19.74 -25.30
C VAL A 9 10.05 -18.53 -26.21
N THR A 10 9.93 -18.73 -27.51
CA THR A 10 9.88 -17.64 -28.49
C THR A 10 8.45 -17.34 -28.85
N LEU A 11 7.97 -16.15 -28.47
CA LEU A 11 6.70 -15.58 -28.90
C LEU A 11 6.92 -14.94 -30.28
N SER A 12 6.41 -15.57 -31.33
CA SER A 12 6.68 -15.11 -32.71
C SER A 12 5.70 -14.02 -33.13
N HIS A 13 4.44 -14.39 -33.35
CA HIS A 13 3.38 -13.50 -33.81
C HIS A 13 2.02 -14.06 -33.41
N ALA A 14 0.98 -13.24 -33.53
CA ALA A 14 -0.40 -13.68 -33.46
C ALA A 14 -1.16 -13.27 -34.73
N GLN A 15 -2.25 -13.98 -35.04
CA GLN A 15 -3.11 -13.71 -36.18
C GLN A 15 -4.56 -13.57 -35.71
N ASP A 16 -5.27 -12.63 -36.35
CA ASP A 16 -6.69 -12.37 -36.11
C ASP A 16 -7.01 -12.10 -34.63
N LEU A 17 -6.09 -11.45 -33.90
CA LEU A 17 -6.35 -11.03 -32.54
C LEU A 17 -7.56 -10.11 -32.51
N LYS A 18 -8.49 -10.39 -31.61
CA LYS A 18 -9.69 -9.59 -31.52
C LYS A 18 -9.36 -8.19 -31.03
N ASP A 19 -9.86 -7.22 -31.77
CA ASP A 19 -9.85 -5.82 -31.35
C ASP A 19 -10.75 -5.59 -30.16
N VAL A 20 -10.15 -5.05 -29.10
CA VAL A 20 -10.79 -4.70 -27.85
C VAL A 20 -10.80 -3.19 -27.61
N GLU A 21 -10.20 -2.41 -28.52
CA GLU A 21 -10.21 -0.95 -28.45
C GLU A 21 -11.49 -0.36 -29.03
N ILE A 22 -11.99 0.67 -28.33
CA ILE A 22 -13.19 1.41 -28.75
C ILE A 22 -12.77 2.67 -29.52
N VAL A 23 -11.63 3.28 -29.15
CA VAL A 23 -11.08 4.50 -29.77
C VAL A 23 -9.56 4.41 -29.77
N GLY A 24 -8.95 4.27 -30.95
CA GLY A 24 -7.49 4.21 -31.08
C GLY A 24 -7.03 3.03 -31.93
N ARG A 25 -5.73 2.74 -31.86
CA ARG A 25 -5.12 1.56 -32.48
C ARG A 25 -4.88 0.53 -31.38
N GLN A 26 -5.13 -0.73 -31.68
CA GLN A 26 -4.80 -1.86 -30.81
C GLN A 26 -3.27 -2.01 -30.73
N ASP A 27 -2.73 -1.97 -29.51
CA ASP A 27 -1.31 -2.06 -29.16
C ASP A 27 -1.09 -3.28 -28.23
N PRO A 28 -1.05 -4.51 -28.78
CA PRO A 28 -1.05 -5.73 -27.96
C PRO A 28 0.32 -6.10 -27.38
N TYR A 29 0.29 -6.63 -26.15
CA TYR A 29 1.43 -7.29 -25.51
C TYR A 29 0.99 -8.59 -24.82
N CYS A 30 1.97 -9.44 -24.46
CA CYS A 30 1.73 -10.74 -23.83
C CYS A 30 2.47 -10.89 -22.49
N VAL A 31 1.82 -11.50 -21.50
CA VAL A 31 2.44 -11.96 -20.26
C VAL A 31 2.53 -13.49 -20.29
N LEU A 32 3.76 -14.01 -20.24
CA LEU A 32 4.07 -15.44 -20.24
C LEU A 32 4.37 -15.89 -18.81
N THR A 33 3.67 -16.89 -18.28
CA THR A 33 3.81 -17.36 -16.88
C THR A 33 4.02 -18.86 -16.79
N ILE A 34 5.04 -19.30 -16.05
CA ILE A 34 5.25 -20.70 -15.62
C ILE A 34 5.50 -20.73 -14.10
N GLY A 35 4.57 -21.33 -13.36
CA GLY A 35 4.62 -21.33 -11.90
C GLY A 35 4.52 -19.90 -11.34
N GLN A 36 5.51 -19.48 -10.56
CA GLN A 36 5.60 -18.12 -9.99
C GLN A 36 6.37 -17.11 -10.87
N ARG A 37 6.91 -17.56 -12.02
CA ARG A 37 7.72 -16.69 -12.89
C ARG A 37 6.88 -16.19 -14.05
N ASN A 38 6.94 -14.89 -14.30
CA ASN A 38 6.32 -14.28 -15.45
C ASN A 38 7.31 -13.39 -16.21
N PHE A 39 7.05 -13.19 -17.50
CA PHE A 39 7.72 -12.21 -18.36
C PHE A 39 6.68 -11.47 -19.18
N ARG A 40 6.89 -10.18 -19.42
CA ARG A 40 6.06 -9.35 -20.29
C ARG A 40 6.81 -9.12 -21.61
N SER A 41 6.15 -9.35 -22.75
CA SER A 41 6.69 -9.00 -24.06
C SER A 41 6.65 -7.50 -24.30
N LYS A 42 7.40 -7.02 -25.28
CA LYS A 42 7.19 -5.67 -25.82
C LYS A 42 5.77 -5.53 -26.37
N THR A 43 5.26 -4.30 -26.33
CA THR A 43 4.03 -3.92 -27.03
C THR A 43 4.34 -3.77 -28.51
N ASP A 44 3.52 -4.40 -29.37
CA ASP A 44 3.63 -4.20 -30.81
C ASP A 44 2.61 -3.16 -31.28
N THR A 45 3.07 -1.92 -31.44
CA THR A 45 2.23 -0.78 -31.83
C THR A 45 1.96 -0.70 -33.34
N ASP A 46 2.58 -1.57 -34.14
CA ASP A 46 2.39 -1.64 -35.59
C ASP A 46 1.56 -2.85 -36.04
N GLY A 47 1.48 -3.86 -35.20
CA GLY A 47 0.80 -5.12 -35.47
C GLY A 47 -0.72 -5.09 -35.50
N GLY A 48 -1.36 -4.27 -34.66
CA GLY A 48 -2.82 -4.27 -34.49
C GLY A 48 -3.35 -5.69 -34.19
N LYS A 49 -4.16 -6.24 -35.10
CA LYS A 49 -4.70 -7.61 -34.99
C LYS A 49 -3.71 -8.72 -35.35
N HIS A 50 -2.57 -8.37 -35.94
CA HIS A 50 -1.56 -9.31 -36.41
C HIS A 50 -0.16 -8.97 -35.87
N PRO A 51 0.01 -8.91 -34.54
CA PRO A 51 1.28 -8.49 -33.96
C PRO A 51 2.40 -9.51 -34.16
N VAL A 52 3.62 -8.99 -34.29
CA VAL A 52 4.86 -9.72 -34.52
C VAL A 52 5.89 -9.29 -33.48
N TRP A 53 6.11 -10.12 -32.46
CA TRP A 53 7.05 -9.83 -31.37
C TRP A 53 8.46 -10.37 -31.64
N ASN A 54 8.56 -11.59 -32.16
CA ASN A 54 9.83 -12.34 -32.34
C ASN A 54 10.75 -12.28 -31.10
N GLU A 55 10.17 -12.42 -29.91
CA GLU A 55 10.88 -12.26 -28.63
C GLU A 55 11.02 -13.61 -27.91
N THR A 56 12.21 -13.88 -27.36
CA THR A 56 12.54 -15.14 -26.69
C THR A 56 12.74 -14.94 -25.19
N PHE A 57 12.03 -15.75 -24.39
CA PHE A 57 12.06 -15.75 -22.93
C PHE A 57 12.65 -17.06 -22.41
N SER A 58 13.45 -17.00 -21.35
CA SER A 58 14.12 -18.17 -20.77
C SER A 58 13.59 -18.48 -19.38
N PHE A 59 13.06 -19.68 -19.19
CA PHE A 59 12.61 -20.22 -17.91
C PHE A 59 13.56 -21.33 -17.47
N THR A 60 14.12 -21.24 -16.27
CA THR A 60 15.04 -22.26 -15.72
C THR A 60 14.30 -23.33 -14.92
N ASN A 61 14.88 -24.49 -14.61
CA ASN A 61 14.28 -25.47 -13.67
C ASN A 61 12.78 -25.76 -13.90
N VAL A 62 12.37 -25.88 -15.16
CA VAL A 62 10.99 -26.15 -15.57
C VAL A 62 10.74 -27.65 -15.52
N SER A 63 9.60 -28.05 -14.93
CA SER A 63 9.17 -29.44 -14.84
C SER A 63 7.92 -29.72 -15.70
N ALA A 64 7.67 -30.98 -16.02
CA ALA A 64 6.58 -31.40 -16.90
C ALA A 64 5.18 -31.21 -16.28
N GLU A 65 5.11 -30.99 -14.97
CA GLU A 65 3.86 -30.74 -14.24
C GLU A 65 3.40 -29.28 -14.35
N GLN A 66 4.29 -28.40 -14.84
CA GLN A 66 3.98 -26.98 -15.01
C GLN A 66 3.35 -26.70 -16.37
N VAL A 67 2.58 -25.63 -16.43
CA VAL A 67 1.87 -25.16 -17.63
C VAL A 67 2.36 -23.76 -17.96
N LEU A 68 2.68 -23.52 -19.23
CA LEU A 68 2.92 -22.18 -19.74
C LEU A 68 1.57 -21.51 -19.99
N LYS A 69 1.29 -20.44 -19.25
CA LYS A 69 0.13 -19.58 -19.46
C LYS A 69 0.58 -18.36 -20.25
N LEU A 70 -0.19 -17.98 -21.27
CA LEU A 70 -0.01 -16.72 -21.99
C LEU A 70 -1.29 -15.90 -21.85
N GLU A 71 -1.14 -14.64 -21.46
CA GLU A 71 -2.24 -13.68 -21.35
C GLU A 71 -1.94 -12.47 -22.22
N PHE A 72 -2.86 -12.12 -23.11
CA PHE A 72 -2.73 -11.04 -24.07
C PHE A 72 -3.57 -9.86 -23.63
N PHE A 73 -2.97 -8.68 -23.64
CA PHE A 73 -3.57 -7.44 -23.23
C PHE A 73 -3.37 -6.41 -24.32
N ASP A 74 -4.32 -5.49 -24.39
CA ASP A 74 -4.12 -4.26 -25.11
C ASP A 74 -3.67 -3.16 -24.14
N GLU A 75 -2.56 -2.49 -24.47
CA GLU A 75 -1.97 -1.45 -23.63
C GLU A 75 -2.80 -0.16 -23.73
N ASN A 76 -3.56 0.16 -22.69
CA ASN A 76 -4.38 1.35 -22.66
C ASN A 76 -3.77 2.40 -21.72
N MET A 77 -3.39 3.57 -22.25
CA MET A 77 -2.60 4.56 -21.50
C MET A 77 -3.33 5.26 -20.33
N ILE A 78 -4.64 5.04 -20.16
CA ILE A 78 -5.49 5.80 -19.22
C ILE A 78 -6.28 4.92 -18.23
N LEU A 79 -6.58 3.65 -18.55
CA LEU A 79 -7.38 2.72 -17.74
C LEU A 79 -6.62 1.41 -17.49
N ARG A 80 -7.21 0.46 -16.73
CA ARG A 80 -6.65 -0.90 -16.61
C ARG A 80 -6.55 -1.54 -17.99
N ASP A 81 -5.40 -2.13 -18.31
CA ASP A 81 -5.16 -2.87 -19.55
C ASP A 81 -6.30 -3.84 -19.85
N VAL A 82 -6.79 -3.80 -21.09
CA VAL A 82 -7.95 -4.59 -21.49
C VAL A 82 -7.47 -5.97 -21.91
N ALA A 83 -7.92 -7.00 -21.19
CA ALA A 83 -7.59 -8.37 -21.53
C ALA A 83 -8.23 -8.76 -22.88
N ILE A 84 -7.39 -9.11 -23.85
CA ILE A 84 -7.82 -9.63 -25.15
C ILE A 84 -8.26 -11.10 -24.98
N GLY A 85 -7.45 -11.88 -24.27
CA GLY A 85 -7.67 -13.29 -23.99
C GLY A 85 -6.39 -13.98 -23.52
N GLY A 86 -6.43 -15.30 -23.35
CA GLY A 86 -5.25 -16.06 -22.98
C GLY A 86 -5.29 -17.49 -23.49
N CYS A 87 -4.18 -18.19 -23.34
CA CYS A 87 -4.07 -19.60 -23.67
C CYS A 87 -3.10 -20.33 -22.72
N LYS A 88 -3.15 -21.65 -22.74
CA LYS A 88 -2.32 -22.52 -21.91
C LYS A 88 -1.65 -23.57 -22.80
N VAL A 89 -0.38 -23.82 -22.55
CA VAL A 89 0.42 -24.82 -23.26
C VAL A 89 1.01 -25.80 -22.26
N ALA A 90 0.67 -27.08 -22.43
CA ALA A 90 1.26 -28.16 -21.65
C ALA A 90 2.70 -28.40 -22.10
N LEU A 91 3.61 -28.60 -21.14
CA LEU A 91 5.05 -28.69 -21.43
C LEU A 91 5.54 -30.13 -21.65
N THR A 92 4.70 -31.12 -21.37
CA THR A 92 5.04 -32.55 -21.47
C THR A 92 5.55 -32.94 -22.85
N GLU A 93 4.98 -32.38 -23.92
CA GLU A 93 5.35 -32.70 -25.30
C GLU A 93 6.73 -32.14 -25.67
N VAL A 94 6.98 -30.84 -25.46
CA VAL A 94 8.28 -30.22 -25.75
C VAL A 94 9.41 -30.81 -24.90
N MET A 95 9.15 -31.20 -23.65
CA MET A 95 10.17 -31.82 -22.79
C MET A 95 10.60 -33.22 -23.24
N ASN A 96 9.75 -33.90 -24.02
CA ASN A 96 10.09 -35.17 -24.64
C ASN A 96 10.77 -34.99 -26.00
N ALA A 97 10.30 -34.03 -26.81
CA ALA A 97 10.81 -33.79 -28.16
C ALA A 97 12.06 -32.90 -28.22
N GLY A 98 12.37 -32.15 -27.16
CA GLY A 98 13.48 -31.19 -27.10
C GLY A 98 13.19 -29.84 -27.77
N SER A 99 12.33 -29.80 -28.79
CA SER A 99 11.80 -28.57 -29.37
C SER A 99 10.43 -28.79 -30.01
N GLN A 100 9.57 -27.78 -30.00
CA GLN A 100 8.22 -27.83 -30.56
C GLN A 100 7.79 -26.45 -31.04
N GLU A 101 7.14 -26.38 -32.21
CA GLU A 101 6.42 -25.19 -32.65
C GLU A 101 4.93 -25.44 -32.46
N VAL A 102 4.22 -24.49 -31.85
CA VAL A 102 2.80 -24.63 -31.49
C VAL A 102 2.01 -23.41 -31.95
N CYS A 103 0.81 -23.68 -32.48
CA CYS A 103 -0.22 -22.70 -32.76
C CYS A 103 -1.36 -22.93 -31.76
N VAL A 104 -1.70 -21.91 -30.98
CA VAL A 104 -2.64 -22.07 -29.86
C VAL A 104 -3.71 -20.98 -29.94
N PRO A 105 -5.01 -21.33 -29.85
CA PRO A 105 -6.06 -20.34 -29.86
C PRO A 105 -6.02 -19.49 -28.59
N VAL A 106 -6.07 -18.18 -28.78
CA VAL A 106 -6.30 -17.20 -27.71
C VAL A 106 -7.81 -17.17 -27.44
N VAL A 107 -8.19 -17.40 -26.18
CA VAL A 107 -9.61 -17.47 -25.79
C VAL A 107 -9.92 -16.55 -24.61
N THR A 108 -11.18 -16.12 -24.49
CA THR A 108 -11.65 -15.45 -23.28
C THR A 108 -11.82 -16.43 -22.12
N ARG A 109 -12.05 -15.92 -20.90
CA ARG A 109 -12.41 -16.75 -19.73
C ARG A 109 -13.68 -17.61 -19.97
N LYS A 110 -14.58 -17.19 -20.88
CA LYS A 110 -15.77 -17.93 -21.31
C LYS A 110 -15.52 -18.83 -22.54
N GLY A 111 -14.26 -19.07 -22.92
CA GLY A 111 -13.88 -19.97 -24.02
C GLY A 111 -14.10 -19.44 -25.44
N LYS A 112 -14.42 -18.14 -25.60
CA LYS A 112 -14.64 -17.56 -26.93
C LYS A 112 -13.30 -17.33 -27.63
N HIS A 113 -13.15 -17.80 -28.87
CA HIS A 113 -11.95 -17.58 -29.70
C HIS A 113 -11.73 -16.08 -30.00
N ARG A 114 -10.47 -15.66 -29.90
CA ARG A 114 -10.00 -14.27 -30.00
C ARG A 114 -8.75 -14.12 -30.88
N GLY A 115 -8.45 -15.10 -31.73
CA GLY A 115 -7.25 -15.16 -32.56
C GLY A 115 -6.34 -16.33 -32.18
N ASP A 116 -5.23 -16.49 -32.89
CA ASP A 116 -4.29 -17.58 -32.71
C ASP A 116 -2.87 -17.06 -32.51
N VAL A 117 -2.13 -17.65 -31.58
CA VAL A 117 -0.73 -17.28 -31.30
C VAL A 117 0.23 -18.40 -31.66
N PHE A 118 1.38 -18.02 -32.21
CA PHE A 118 2.43 -18.92 -32.68
C PHE A 118 3.66 -18.82 -31.78
N LEU A 119 4.06 -19.97 -31.23
CA LEU A 119 5.19 -20.08 -30.30
C LEU A 119 6.20 -21.12 -30.80
N LYS A 120 7.47 -20.90 -30.47
CA LYS A 120 8.53 -21.91 -30.57
C LYS A 120 9.11 -22.18 -29.19
N LEU A 121 9.04 -23.43 -28.76
CA LEU A 121 9.49 -23.92 -27.47
C LEU A 121 10.74 -24.79 -27.65
N VAL A 122 11.79 -24.56 -26.87
CA VAL A 122 13.03 -25.37 -26.89
C VAL A 122 13.40 -25.74 -25.46
N PHE A 123 13.47 -27.03 -25.16
CA PHE A 123 13.77 -27.55 -23.82
C PHE A 123 15.15 -28.21 -23.77
N LYS A 124 15.96 -27.80 -22.80
CA LYS A 124 17.31 -28.32 -22.53
C LYS A 124 17.35 -28.94 -21.12
N PRO A 125 17.45 -30.27 -20.99
CA PRO A 125 17.45 -30.93 -19.68
C PRO A 125 18.74 -30.61 -18.88
N ASN A 126 18.62 -30.52 -17.56
CA ASN A 126 19.79 -30.34 -16.68
C ASN A 126 20.66 -31.60 -16.67
N SER A 127 21.97 -31.45 -16.83
CA SER A 127 22.93 -32.57 -16.73
C SER A 127 23.02 -33.06 -15.28
N LYS A 128 22.79 -34.37 -15.06
CA LYS A 128 22.79 -35.03 -13.74
C LYS A 128 24.05 -34.71 -12.92
N GLN A 129 23.90 -34.02 -11.78
CA GLN A 129 24.79 -34.19 -10.63
C GLN A 129 24.01 -34.85 -9.50
N MET A 130 24.53 -35.99 -9.03
CA MET A 130 24.00 -36.75 -7.90
C MET A 130 24.26 -35.98 -6.59
N ARG A 131 23.26 -35.94 -5.69
CA ARG A 131 23.50 -35.77 -4.26
C ARG A 131 22.72 -36.83 -3.48
N ASP A 132 23.46 -37.46 -2.59
CA ASP A 132 23.06 -38.56 -1.73
C ASP A 132 21.98 -38.19 -0.72
N ALA A 133 21.10 -39.15 -0.47
CA ALA A 133 20.17 -39.17 0.65
C ALA A 133 20.88 -39.73 1.89
N ASN A 134 21.02 -38.92 2.94
CA ASN A 134 20.72 -39.28 4.32
C ASN A 134 21.24 -38.21 5.29
N GLN A 135 20.30 -37.46 5.86
CA GLN A 135 20.24 -37.04 7.26
C GLN A 135 18.95 -36.25 7.42
N THR A 136 18.00 -36.75 8.19
CA THR A 136 16.86 -35.97 8.68
C THR A 136 17.33 -35.11 9.86
N PRO A 137 17.36 -33.76 9.75
CA PRO A 137 17.30 -32.92 10.91
C PRO A 137 15.83 -32.82 11.37
N ALA A 138 15.60 -32.67 12.67
CA ALA A 138 14.30 -32.29 13.20
C ALA A 138 13.76 -31.05 12.47
N LYS A 139 12.46 -31.05 12.12
CA LYS A 139 11.81 -29.95 11.39
C LYS A 139 12.09 -28.62 12.12
N PRO A 140 12.78 -27.64 11.51
CA PRO A 140 12.84 -26.30 12.05
C PRO A 140 11.40 -25.74 12.08
N GLY A 141 11.06 -25.00 13.13
CA GLY A 141 9.79 -24.27 13.18
C GLY A 141 9.61 -23.43 11.91
N ASN A 142 8.37 -23.23 11.48
CA ASN A 142 8.02 -22.38 10.33
C ASN A 142 8.29 -20.91 10.69
N TRP A 143 9.57 -20.51 10.69
CA TRP A 143 10.04 -19.18 11.03
C TRP A 143 10.16 -18.34 9.75
N ILE A 144 9.56 -17.15 9.76
CA ILE A 144 9.65 -16.14 8.70
C ILE A 144 11.07 -15.62 8.56
N LEU A 145 11.77 -15.45 9.69
CA LEU A 145 13.15 -15.02 9.80
C LEU A 145 13.95 -16.06 10.61
N PRO A 146 14.40 -17.16 9.98
CA PRO A 146 15.02 -18.28 10.69
C PRO A 146 16.18 -17.89 11.61
N THR A 147 16.94 -16.83 11.28
CA THR A 147 18.03 -16.29 12.09
C THR A 147 17.58 -15.75 13.46
N TYR A 148 16.33 -15.29 13.58
CA TYR A 148 15.75 -14.74 14.82
C TYR A 148 14.70 -15.68 15.42
N GLY A 149 14.49 -16.87 14.85
CA GLY A 149 13.48 -17.81 15.29
C GLY A 149 13.67 -18.28 16.74
N ASN A 150 12.56 -18.60 17.40
CA ASN A 150 12.53 -19.06 18.79
C ASN A 150 13.07 -18.04 19.82
N THR A 151 12.93 -16.75 19.53
CA THR A 151 13.30 -15.67 20.45
C THR A 151 12.04 -14.92 20.90
N ASP A 152 12.04 -14.46 22.16
CA ASP A 152 10.90 -13.78 22.76
C ASP A 152 11.33 -12.39 23.20
N CYS A 153 10.82 -11.37 22.52
CA CYS A 153 11.13 -9.96 22.78
C CYS A 153 10.79 -9.57 24.24
N TRP A 154 9.74 -10.15 24.83
CA TRP A 154 9.27 -9.73 26.15
C TRP A 154 10.08 -10.32 27.30
N LYS A 155 11.06 -11.18 27.00
CA LYS A 155 12.09 -11.56 27.99
C LYS A 155 13.05 -10.42 28.28
N ASP A 156 13.32 -9.59 27.27
CA ASP A 156 14.32 -8.50 27.36
C ASP A 156 13.67 -7.13 27.56
N TYR A 157 12.39 -6.98 27.22
CA TYR A 157 11.67 -5.70 27.27
C TYR A 157 10.34 -5.82 28.03
N GLU A 158 9.97 -4.74 28.73
CA GLU A 158 8.65 -4.57 29.35
C GLU A 158 7.77 -3.68 28.44
N PRO A 159 6.61 -4.19 27.98
CA PRO A 159 5.70 -3.40 27.16
C PRO A 159 5.07 -2.28 28.00
N GLY A 160 4.98 -1.10 27.39
CA GLY A 160 4.29 0.07 27.90
C GLY A 160 3.11 0.45 27.01
N THR A 161 2.87 1.74 26.84
CA THR A 161 1.74 2.27 26.07
C THR A 161 1.89 2.01 24.57
N ILE A 162 0.76 1.96 23.85
CA ILE A 162 0.76 1.87 22.39
C ILE A 162 1.14 3.23 21.80
N LEU A 163 2.16 3.25 20.95
CA LEU A 163 2.60 4.44 20.21
C LEU A 163 1.87 4.57 18.86
N GLY A 164 1.53 3.45 18.24
CA GLY A 164 0.82 3.44 16.95
C GLY A 164 0.32 2.06 16.55
N LYS A 165 -0.64 2.01 15.63
CA LYS A 165 -1.10 0.80 14.95
C LYS A 165 -1.00 1.05 13.44
N GLY A 166 -0.30 0.15 12.74
CA GLY A 166 -0.25 0.11 11.29
C GLY A 166 -1.00 -1.09 10.73
N THR A 167 -1.01 -1.25 9.41
CA THR A 167 -1.73 -2.31 8.69
C THR A 167 -1.42 -3.71 9.24
N PHE A 168 -0.15 -4.00 9.50
CA PHE A 168 0.30 -5.35 9.87
C PHE A 168 0.67 -5.52 11.35
N GLY A 169 0.74 -4.44 12.13
CA GLY A 169 1.29 -4.52 13.49
C GLY A 169 1.03 -3.32 14.39
N THR A 170 1.30 -3.52 15.68
CA THR A 170 1.16 -2.51 16.73
C THR A 170 2.53 -2.14 17.27
N THR A 171 2.82 -0.84 17.36
CA THR A 171 4.06 -0.33 17.94
C THR A 171 3.82 0.07 19.39
N TYR A 172 4.61 -0.52 20.30
CA TYR A 172 4.58 -0.24 21.73
C TYR A 172 5.79 0.58 22.13
N LEU A 173 5.61 1.50 23.08
CA LEU A 173 6.71 1.96 23.92
C LEU A 173 7.14 0.78 24.77
N ALA A 174 8.43 0.49 24.87
CA ALA A 174 8.93 -0.56 25.73
C ALA A 174 10.16 -0.09 26.51
N THR A 175 10.34 -0.63 27.72
CA THR A 175 11.52 -0.36 28.55
C THR A 175 12.39 -1.61 28.60
N LYS A 176 13.69 -1.49 28.33
CA LYS A 176 14.60 -2.64 28.39
C LYS A 176 14.84 -3.06 29.84
N LYS A 177 14.57 -4.32 30.15
CA LYS A 177 14.70 -4.89 31.51
C LYS A 177 16.12 -4.76 32.03
N GLY A 178 16.24 -4.46 33.32
CA GLY A 178 17.53 -4.17 33.97
C GLY A 178 18.12 -2.81 33.62
N THR A 179 17.45 -2.01 32.78
CA THR A 179 17.83 -0.63 32.47
C THR A 179 16.61 0.29 32.52
N SER A 180 16.80 1.59 32.40
CA SER A 180 15.71 2.56 32.20
C SER A 180 15.62 3.06 30.75
N GLU A 181 16.28 2.37 29.82
CA GLU A 181 16.30 2.74 28.40
C GLU A 181 14.98 2.39 27.74
N LYS A 182 14.47 3.32 26.93
CA LYS A 182 13.19 3.19 26.22
C LYS A 182 13.40 2.91 24.73
N TYR A 183 12.52 2.10 24.17
CA TYR A 183 12.54 1.63 22.79
C TYR A 183 11.12 1.64 22.20
N ALA A 184 11.02 1.61 20.88
CA ALA A 184 9.77 1.38 20.16
C ALA A 184 9.77 -0.06 19.62
N VAL A 185 8.80 -0.87 19.99
CA VAL A 185 8.71 -2.28 19.57
C VAL A 185 7.50 -2.46 18.67
N LYS A 186 7.74 -2.62 17.36
CA LYS A 186 6.69 -2.95 16.37
C LYS A 186 6.45 -4.45 16.39
N VAL A 187 5.24 -4.85 16.77
CA VAL A 187 4.81 -6.25 16.87
C VAL A 187 3.92 -6.58 15.69
N ILE A 188 4.39 -7.46 14.82
CA ILE A 188 3.69 -7.94 13.63
C ILE A 188 3.17 -9.34 13.93
N SER A 189 1.85 -9.50 13.90
CA SER A 189 1.24 -10.82 14.17
C SER A 189 1.33 -11.69 12.92
N LYS A 190 1.91 -12.89 13.05
CA LYS A 190 1.99 -13.86 11.94
C LYS A 190 0.63 -14.30 11.44
N ARG A 191 -0.41 -14.24 12.29
CA ARG A 191 -1.79 -14.53 11.89
C ARG A 191 -2.34 -13.54 10.88
N LYS A 192 -1.80 -12.32 10.84
CA LYS A 192 -2.14 -11.29 9.85
C LYS A 192 -1.36 -11.42 8.54
N LEU A 193 -0.40 -12.36 8.45
CA LEU A 193 0.41 -12.61 7.26
C LEU A 193 -0.15 -13.86 6.58
N SER A 194 -1.17 -13.65 5.78
CA SER A 194 -1.98 -14.69 5.14
C SER A 194 -1.44 -15.12 3.78
N THR A 195 -0.63 -14.27 3.15
CA THR A 195 -0.06 -14.48 1.82
C THR A 195 1.48 -14.57 1.86
N PRO A 196 2.12 -15.31 0.94
CA PRO A 196 3.57 -15.30 0.79
C PRO A 196 4.15 -13.89 0.60
N GLU A 197 3.42 -13.02 -0.10
CA GLU A 197 3.81 -11.63 -0.38
C GLU A 197 3.94 -10.82 0.93
N GLU A 198 2.97 -10.93 1.84
CA GLU A 198 3.01 -10.27 3.16
C GLU A 198 4.16 -10.80 4.03
N ILE A 199 4.48 -12.09 3.94
CA ILE A 199 5.62 -12.69 4.62
C ILE A 199 6.93 -12.10 4.07
N ASP A 200 7.02 -11.95 2.75
CA ASP A 200 8.20 -11.38 2.09
C ASP A 200 8.32 -9.87 2.33
N ASP A 201 7.20 -9.14 2.51
CA ASP A 201 7.20 -7.74 2.95
C ASP A 201 7.87 -7.57 4.32
N VAL A 202 7.54 -8.42 5.29
CA VAL A 202 8.17 -8.39 6.62
C VAL A 202 9.68 -8.67 6.53
N LYS A 203 10.08 -9.65 5.70
CA LYS A 203 11.50 -9.93 5.47
C LYS A 203 12.22 -8.75 4.83
N ARG A 204 11.60 -8.13 3.82
CA ARG A 204 12.14 -6.95 3.14
C ARG A 204 12.26 -5.76 4.09
N GLU A 205 11.26 -5.49 4.93
CA GLU A 205 11.31 -4.41 5.92
C GLU A 205 12.55 -4.56 6.81
N VAL A 206 12.78 -5.75 7.37
CA VAL A 206 13.97 -6.03 8.21
C VAL A 206 15.28 -5.84 7.43
N GLN A 207 15.35 -6.35 6.19
CA GLN A 207 16.53 -6.21 5.35
C GLN A 207 16.83 -4.75 5.01
N ILE A 208 15.82 -3.97 4.63
CA ILE A 208 15.95 -2.55 4.31
C ILE A 208 16.41 -1.76 5.53
N MET A 209 15.80 -1.99 6.70
CA MET A 209 16.19 -1.31 7.94
C MET A 209 17.64 -1.61 8.34
N HIS A 210 18.12 -2.84 8.13
CA HIS A 210 19.53 -3.16 8.33
C HIS A 210 20.43 -2.50 7.27
N HIS A 211 19.99 -2.48 6.02
CA HIS A 211 20.75 -1.91 4.89
C HIS A 211 20.93 -0.39 4.99
N LEU A 212 19.93 0.32 5.55
CA LEU A 212 19.95 1.77 5.77
C LEU A 212 20.49 2.16 7.15
N ALA A 213 20.96 1.21 7.95
CA ALA A 213 21.45 1.47 9.29
C ALA A 213 22.66 2.42 9.29
N GLY A 214 22.69 3.34 10.26
CA GLY A 214 23.78 4.31 10.44
C GLY A 214 23.48 5.70 9.85
N HIS A 215 22.39 5.87 9.10
CA HIS A 215 21.96 7.20 8.68
C HIS A 215 21.28 7.94 9.85
N ALA A 216 21.73 9.16 10.17
CA ALA A 216 21.25 9.91 11.35
C ALA A 216 19.73 10.16 11.33
N ASN A 217 19.17 10.41 10.14
CA ASN A 217 17.76 10.69 9.92
C ASN A 217 16.90 9.47 9.58
N VAL A 218 17.40 8.25 9.80
CA VAL A 218 16.62 7.00 9.69
C VAL A 218 16.56 6.34 11.07
N VAL A 219 15.41 5.77 11.43
CA VAL A 219 15.26 5.07 12.71
C VAL A 219 16.16 3.83 12.75
N HIS A 220 16.90 3.68 13.84
CA HIS A 220 17.80 2.52 14.01
C HIS A 220 17.03 1.30 14.50
N LEU A 221 17.13 0.19 13.74
CA LEU A 221 16.75 -1.14 14.18
C LEU A 221 17.79 -1.67 15.18
N LYS A 222 17.38 -1.87 16.43
CA LYS A 222 18.22 -2.31 17.55
C LYS A 222 18.18 -3.82 17.75
N GLY A 223 17.09 -4.47 17.36
CA GLY A 223 16.95 -5.92 17.47
C GLY A 223 15.73 -6.43 16.71
N VAL A 224 15.76 -7.71 16.38
CA VAL A 224 14.66 -8.44 15.75
C VAL A 224 14.45 -9.73 16.52
N TYR A 225 13.19 -10.02 16.82
CA TYR A 225 12.78 -11.22 17.54
C TYR A 225 11.65 -11.90 16.79
N GLU A 226 11.59 -13.22 16.88
CA GLU A 226 10.53 -14.01 16.27
C GLU A 226 10.12 -15.17 17.19
N ASP A 227 8.91 -15.07 17.72
CA ASP A 227 8.24 -16.11 18.49
C ASP A 227 7.24 -16.87 17.60
N LYS A 228 6.53 -17.87 18.16
CA LYS A 228 5.60 -18.71 17.36
C LYS A 228 4.45 -17.92 16.71
N SER A 229 4.11 -16.77 17.25
CA SER A 229 2.95 -15.96 16.92
C SER A 229 3.29 -14.61 16.31
N ASN A 230 4.47 -14.06 16.58
CA ASN A 230 4.83 -12.67 16.24
C ASN A 230 6.26 -12.51 15.72
N VAL A 231 6.45 -11.47 14.91
CA VAL A 231 7.75 -10.86 14.62
C VAL A 231 7.79 -9.51 15.34
N CYS A 232 8.85 -9.24 16.11
CA CYS A 232 9.02 -8.00 16.86
C CYS A 232 10.26 -7.25 16.38
N LEU A 233 10.08 -6.00 15.93
CA LEU A 233 11.15 -5.10 15.53
C LEU A 233 11.39 -4.08 16.65
N VAL A 234 12.54 -4.18 17.33
CA VAL A 234 12.95 -3.26 18.38
C VAL A 234 13.74 -2.12 17.75
N MET A 235 13.23 -0.91 17.89
CA MET A 235 13.77 0.30 17.27
C MET A 235 14.10 1.35 18.34
N GLU A 236 14.96 2.32 18.00
CA GLU A 236 15.07 3.52 18.81
C GLU A 236 13.71 4.25 18.90
N VAL A 237 13.40 4.83 20.06
CA VAL A 237 12.15 5.56 20.26
C VAL A 237 12.32 7.04 19.93
N CYS A 238 11.40 7.58 19.13
CA CYS A 238 11.29 9.01 18.88
C CYS A 238 10.23 9.61 19.81
N THR A 239 10.62 10.56 20.67
CA THR A 239 9.74 11.14 21.72
C THR A 239 9.36 12.59 21.48
N GLY A 240 9.86 13.19 20.39
CA GLY A 240 9.60 14.58 20.01
C GLY A 240 8.25 14.81 19.32
N GLY A 241 7.59 13.75 18.89
CA GLY A 241 6.32 13.80 18.17
C GLY A 241 6.49 13.97 16.65
N GLU A 242 5.37 14.27 15.98
CA GLU A 242 5.31 14.39 14.52
C GLU A 242 5.87 15.74 14.03
N LEU A 243 6.37 15.76 12.79
CA LEU A 243 7.00 16.92 12.14
C LEU A 243 6.21 18.23 12.30
N PHE A 244 4.93 18.21 11.91
CA PHE A 244 4.09 19.40 11.86
C PHE A 244 3.72 19.95 13.24
N ASP A 245 3.64 19.10 14.27
CA ASP A 245 3.37 19.56 15.65
C ASP A 245 4.46 20.50 16.16
N SER A 246 5.71 20.25 15.75
CA SER A 246 6.84 21.08 16.14
C SER A 246 6.80 22.45 15.45
N ILE A 247 6.31 22.50 14.21
CA ILE A 247 6.13 23.75 13.45
C ILE A 247 5.12 24.64 14.15
N VAL A 248 3.95 24.09 14.50
CA VAL A 248 2.87 24.81 15.17
C VAL A 248 3.32 25.37 16.54
N LYS A 249 4.09 24.59 17.32
CA LYS A 249 4.55 25.01 18.65
C LYS A 249 5.52 26.19 18.66
N ARG A 250 6.26 26.43 17.57
CA ARG A 250 7.26 27.51 17.49
C ARG A 250 6.61 28.89 17.35
N GLY A 251 5.37 28.97 16.86
CA GLY A 251 4.62 30.22 16.67
C GLY A 251 5.15 31.15 15.57
N HIS A 252 6.39 30.96 15.13
CA HIS A 252 7.01 31.63 13.99
C HIS A 252 7.58 30.57 13.04
N TYR A 253 7.32 30.72 11.75
CA TYR A 253 7.72 29.76 10.74
C TYR A 253 8.01 30.46 9.41
N THR A 254 9.10 30.08 8.76
CA THR A 254 9.64 30.75 7.56
C THR A 254 9.82 29.76 6.41
N GLU A 255 10.03 30.28 5.19
CA GLU A 255 10.46 29.42 4.07
C GLU A 255 11.78 28.70 4.37
N LYS A 256 12.69 29.33 5.12
CA LYS A 256 13.96 28.71 5.51
C LYS A 256 13.80 27.56 6.51
N ASP A 257 12.81 27.65 7.40
CA ASP A 257 12.42 26.53 8.24
C ASP A 257 11.87 25.38 7.38
N ALA A 258 10.97 25.68 6.44
CA ALA A 258 10.44 24.71 5.48
C ALA A 258 11.57 24.04 4.67
N ALA A 259 12.49 24.84 4.12
CA ALA A 259 13.65 24.38 3.37
C ALA A 259 14.54 23.45 4.21
N THR A 260 14.72 23.75 5.50
CA THR A 260 15.53 22.92 6.40
C THR A 260 14.90 21.55 6.67
N LEU A 261 13.58 21.54 6.91
CA LEU A 261 12.84 20.30 7.14
C LEU A 261 12.80 19.42 5.89
N ILE A 262 12.39 20.00 4.75
CA ILE A 262 12.30 19.24 3.51
C ILE A 262 13.67 18.81 2.99
N ARG A 263 14.75 19.60 3.20
CA ARG A 263 16.12 19.18 2.87
C ARG A 263 16.51 17.92 3.63
N THR A 264 16.09 17.80 4.89
CA THR A 264 16.33 16.59 5.69
C THR A 264 15.57 15.40 5.11
N ILE A 265 14.29 15.58 4.77
CA ILE A 265 13.44 14.54 4.15
C ILE A 265 14.02 14.09 2.81
N VAL A 266 14.33 15.01 1.91
CA VAL A 266 14.93 14.71 0.60
C VAL A 266 16.32 14.11 0.76
N GLY A 267 17.07 14.47 1.80
CA GLY A 267 18.33 13.82 2.16
C GLY A 267 18.18 12.34 2.50
N VAL A 268 17.14 11.97 3.27
CA VAL A 268 16.79 10.56 3.53
C VAL A 268 16.44 9.84 2.23
N VAL A 269 15.62 10.46 1.37
CA VAL A 269 15.24 9.88 0.07
C VAL A 269 16.44 9.69 -0.85
N ALA A 270 17.34 10.68 -0.94
CA ALA A 270 18.59 10.58 -1.69
C ALA A 270 19.45 9.42 -1.19
N HIS A 271 19.56 9.24 0.13
CA HIS A 271 20.28 8.12 0.72
C HIS A 271 19.63 6.78 0.35
N CYS A 272 18.29 6.66 0.48
CA CYS A 272 17.56 5.46 0.09
C CYS A 272 17.79 5.13 -1.40
N HIS A 273 17.64 6.11 -2.28
CA HIS A 273 17.81 5.93 -3.73
C HIS A 273 19.23 5.51 -4.09
N ASN A 274 20.25 6.12 -3.47
CA ASN A 274 21.65 5.72 -3.65
C ASN A 274 21.95 4.30 -3.16
N MET A 275 21.19 3.82 -2.17
CA MET A 275 21.28 2.47 -1.62
C MET A 275 20.39 1.46 -2.36
N GLY A 276 19.72 1.86 -3.45
CA GLY A 276 18.82 1.00 -4.21
C GLY A 276 17.50 0.70 -3.52
N VAL A 277 17.00 1.61 -2.66
CA VAL A 277 15.74 1.50 -1.93
C VAL A 277 14.78 2.60 -2.34
N ILE A 278 13.53 2.23 -2.62
CA ILE A 278 12.39 3.14 -2.83
C ILE A 278 11.47 3.09 -1.60
N HIS A 279 11.04 4.26 -1.09
CA HIS A 279 10.28 4.33 0.16
C HIS A 279 8.78 4.02 -0.03
N ARG A 280 8.14 4.58 -1.07
CA ARG A 280 6.76 4.33 -1.53
C ARG A 280 5.61 4.81 -0.63
N ASP A 281 5.86 5.15 0.64
CA ASP A 281 4.86 5.79 1.52
C ASP A 281 5.42 6.99 2.28
N LEU A 282 5.96 7.97 1.55
CA LEU A 282 6.46 9.20 2.17
C LEU A 282 5.31 10.13 2.54
N LYS A 283 5.20 10.42 3.83
CA LYS A 283 4.21 11.34 4.39
C LYS A 283 4.71 11.91 5.72
N PRO A 284 4.23 13.08 6.17
CA PRO A 284 4.68 13.74 7.39
C PRO A 284 4.59 12.86 8.65
N GLU A 285 3.60 11.97 8.71
CA GLU A 285 3.36 11.02 9.80
C GLU A 285 4.51 10.01 9.97
N ASN A 286 5.25 9.74 8.90
CA ASN A 286 6.39 8.82 8.89
C ASN A 286 7.71 9.52 9.27
N PHE A 287 7.67 10.81 9.65
CA PHE A 287 8.82 11.58 10.13
C PHE A 287 8.59 12.09 11.55
N LEU A 288 9.36 11.54 12.50
CA LEU A 288 9.28 11.87 13.92
C LEU A 288 10.54 12.60 14.40
N LEU A 289 10.37 13.49 15.38
CA LEU A 289 11.50 14.08 16.09
C LEU A 289 12.05 13.13 17.15
N SER A 290 13.38 13.00 17.22
CA SER A 290 14.07 12.11 18.18
C SER A 290 13.63 12.36 19.61
N ASP A 291 13.50 13.63 19.98
CA ASP A 291 13.20 14.09 21.34
C ASP A 291 12.59 15.50 21.32
N LYS A 292 12.36 16.07 22.51
CA LYS A 292 11.70 17.38 22.69
C LYS A 292 12.68 18.57 22.71
N THR A 293 13.96 18.34 22.46
CA THR A 293 14.97 19.42 22.49
C THR A 293 14.92 20.26 21.20
N ALA A 294 15.43 21.48 21.25
CA ALA A 294 15.52 22.35 20.08
C ALA A 294 16.44 21.79 18.98
N THR A 295 17.35 20.88 19.36
CA THR A 295 18.32 20.19 18.48
C THR A 295 17.85 18.80 18.05
N ALA A 296 16.58 18.44 18.29
CA ALA A 296 16.04 17.15 17.95
C ALA A 296 16.21 16.84 16.45
N GLN A 297 16.63 15.62 16.14
CA GLN A 297 16.80 15.16 14.78
C GLN A 297 15.46 14.65 14.22
N LEU A 298 15.18 14.99 12.97
CA LEU A 298 14.06 14.38 12.23
C LEU A 298 14.47 12.98 11.76
N LYS A 299 13.63 11.98 12.01
CA LYS A 299 13.88 10.57 11.68
C LYS A 299 12.72 9.97 10.91
N ALA A 300 13.03 9.29 9.80
CA ALA A 300 12.09 8.44 9.07
C ALA A 300 11.87 7.12 9.82
N THR A 301 10.62 6.70 10.02
CA THR A 301 10.29 5.60 10.93
C THR A 301 9.55 4.41 10.32
N ASP A 302 9.01 4.48 9.10
CA ASP A 302 8.20 3.41 8.53
C ASP A 302 8.67 3.00 7.13
N PHE A 303 9.21 1.79 7.03
CA PHE A 303 9.70 1.19 5.78
C PHE A 303 8.87 -0.05 5.38
N GLY A 304 7.68 -0.23 5.97
CA GLY A 304 6.85 -1.42 5.73
C GLY A 304 6.34 -1.55 4.29
N LEU A 305 6.27 -0.45 3.54
CA LEU A 305 5.94 -0.44 2.11
C LEU A 305 7.18 -0.24 1.23
N SER A 306 8.38 -0.14 1.78
CA SER A 306 9.59 0.08 0.98
C SER A 306 10.01 -1.16 0.22
N SER A 307 10.78 -0.98 -0.86
CA SER A 307 11.30 -2.10 -1.66
C SER A 307 12.69 -1.80 -2.19
N PHE A 308 13.45 -2.85 -2.48
CA PHE A 308 14.68 -2.73 -3.25
C PHE A 308 14.34 -2.54 -4.73
N PHE A 309 15.10 -1.71 -5.43
CA PHE A 309 14.97 -1.52 -6.86
C PHE A 309 16.32 -1.62 -7.58
N GLN A 310 16.26 -2.00 -8.85
CA GLN A 310 17.36 -1.85 -9.79
C GLN A 310 17.06 -0.70 -10.76
N GLU A 311 18.10 -0.04 -11.27
CA GLU A 311 17.89 1.06 -12.22
C GLU A 311 17.10 0.58 -13.45
N GLY A 312 16.01 1.26 -13.77
CA GLY A 312 15.07 0.88 -14.83
C GLY A 312 13.97 -0.12 -14.41
N GLN A 313 13.96 -0.60 -13.16
CA GLN A 313 12.87 -1.42 -12.64
C GLN A 313 11.58 -0.61 -12.52
N ILE A 314 10.48 -1.23 -12.98
CA ILE A 314 9.13 -0.67 -12.91
C ILE A 314 8.29 -1.50 -11.94
N PHE A 315 7.61 -0.81 -11.03
CA PHE A 315 6.67 -1.37 -10.08
C PHE A 315 5.23 -1.19 -10.59
N THR A 316 4.34 -2.13 -10.23
CA THR A 316 2.96 -2.21 -10.76
C THR A 316 1.89 -2.27 -9.68
N ASP A 317 2.28 -2.41 -8.42
CA ASP A 317 1.40 -2.35 -7.26
C ASP A 317 0.98 -0.91 -6.96
N ILE A 318 -0.25 -0.71 -6.50
CA ILE A 318 -0.73 0.60 -6.05
C ILE A 318 -0.51 0.68 -4.54
N VAL A 319 0.40 1.55 -4.12
CA VAL A 319 0.81 1.73 -2.72
C VAL A 319 0.94 3.22 -2.39
N GLY A 320 1.00 3.53 -1.10
CA GLY A 320 1.14 4.89 -0.59
C GLY A 320 -0.19 5.53 -0.20
N SER A 321 -0.09 6.62 0.54
CA SER A 321 -1.25 7.34 1.09
C SER A 321 -1.85 8.33 0.06
N ALA A 322 -3.17 8.49 0.04
CA ALA A 322 -3.90 9.09 -1.07
C ALA A 322 -3.46 10.50 -1.48
N TYR A 323 -3.15 11.38 -0.52
CA TYR A 323 -2.69 12.74 -0.80
C TYR A 323 -1.26 12.81 -1.39
N TYR A 324 -0.43 11.81 -1.12
CA TYR A 324 1.01 11.84 -1.41
C TYR A 324 1.40 10.93 -2.58
N VAL A 325 0.48 10.12 -3.09
CA VAL A 325 0.71 9.17 -4.17
C VAL A 325 1.02 9.88 -5.49
N ALA A 326 2.00 9.36 -6.23
CA ALA A 326 2.38 9.90 -7.53
C ALA A 326 1.43 9.43 -8.64
N PRO A 327 1.20 10.22 -9.70
CA PRO A 327 0.25 9.88 -10.75
C PRO A 327 0.66 8.61 -11.52
N GLU A 328 1.94 8.32 -11.65
CA GLU A 328 2.44 7.09 -12.27
C GLU A 328 2.28 5.83 -11.40
N VAL A 329 2.17 5.97 -10.07
CA VAL A 329 1.83 4.87 -9.16
C VAL A 329 0.38 4.43 -9.42
N LEU A 330 -0.53 5.40 -9.58
CA LEU A 330 -1.92 5.14 -9.97
C LEU A 330 -2.05 4.47 -11.35
N ARG A 331 -1.06 4.73 -12.23
CA ARG A 331 -0.93 4.07 -13.54
C ARG A 331 -0.15 2.76 -13.51
N ARG A 332 0.30 2.30 -12.33
CA ARG A 332 1.02 1.02 -12.16
C ARG A 332 2.31 0.93 -12.98
N ALA A 333 2.96 2.07 -13.21
CA ALA A 333 4.18 2.14 -14.00
C ALA A 333 5.12 3.19 -13.40
N TYR A 334 5.70 2.85 -12.24
CA TYR A 334 6.50 3.80 -11.47
C TYR A 334 7.84 3.22 -11.03
N SER A 335 8.75 4.12 -10.68
CA SER A 335 10.03 3.81 -10.05
C SER A 335 10.33 4.87 -8.98
N LYS A 336 11.60 5.02 -8.60
CA LYS A 336 12.07 5.86 -7.47
C LYS A 336 11.61 7.32 -7.54
N GLU A 337 11.29 7.84 -8.73
CA GLU A 337 10.82 9.22 -8.94
C GLU A 337 9.51 9.50 -8.19
N ALA A 338 8.71 8.46 -7.90
CA ALA A 338 7.49 8.58 -7.11
C ALA A 338 7.75 9.18 -5.72
N ASP A 339 8.87 8.86 -5.08
CA ASP A 339 9.24 9.42 -3.78
C ASP A 339 9.45 10.94 -3.86
N ILE A 340 9.98 11.44 -4.98
CA ILE A 340 10.20 12.88 -5.18
C ILE A 340 8.87 13.64 -5.29
N TRP A 341 7.87 13.02 -5.92
CA TRP A 341 6.52 13.58 -5.96
C TRP A 341 5.94 13.71 -4.55
N SER A 342 6.02 12.65 -3.74
CA SER A 342 5.56 12.68 -2.35
C SER A 342 6.28 13.76 -1.53
N CYS A 343 7.59 13.93 -1.70
CA CYS A 343 8.31 15.06 -1.10
C CYS A 343 7.81 16.43 -1.61
N GLY A 344 7.46 16.53 -2.89
CA GLY A 344 6.88 17.75 -3.47
C GLY A 344 5.53 18.12 -2.86
N VAL A 345 4.69 17.11 -2.58
CA VAL A 345 3.42 17.27 -1.85
C VAL A 345 3.68 17.75 -0.43
N ILE A 346 4.62 17.12 0.29
CA ILE A 346 5.01 17.55 1.64
C ILE A 346 5.48 19.00 1.63
N LEU A 347 6.34 19.38 0.68
CA LEU A 347 6.82 20.76 0.53
C LEU A 347 5.68 21.75 0.26
N TYR A 348 4.76 21.39 -0.63
CA TYR A 348 3.59 22.21 -0.91
C TYR A 348 2.79 22.49 0.37
N ILE A 349 2.52 21.45 1.17
CA ILE A 349 1.81 21.58 2.46
C ILE A 349 2.61 22.42 3.45
N LEU A 350 3.94 22.25 3.54
CA LEU A 350 4.78 23.08 4.41
C LEU A 350 4.67 24.57 4.06
N LEU A 351 4.50 24.93 2.78
CA LEU A 351 4.47 26.33 2.34
C LEU A 351 3.10 27.00 2.42
N CYS A 352 2.00 26.23 2.34
CA CYS A 352 0.64 26.80 2.26
C CYS A 352 -0.39 26.20 3.23
N GLY A 353 -0.07 25.06 3.84
CA GLY A 353 -0.88 24.38 4.85
C GLY A 353 -2.00 23.48 4.32
N PHE A 354 -2.14 23.28 3.01
CA PHE A 354 -3.14 22.38 2.41
C PHE A 354 -2.52 21.53 1.29
N PRO A 355 -3.06 20.33 0.99
CA PRO A 355 -2.54 19.49 -0.08
C PRO A 355 -2.82 20.09 -1.47
N PRO A 356 -1.90 19.92 -2.44
CA PRO A 356 -2.06 20.45 -3.81
C PRO A 356 -3.21 19.78 -4.57
N PHE A 357 -3.54 18.54 -4.20
CA PHE A 357 -4.63 17.76 -4.77
C PHE A 357 -5.53 17.28 -3.63
N HIS A 358 -6.80 17.69 -3.66
CA HIS A 358 -7.79 17.34 -2.66
C HIS A 358 -9.15 17.06 -3.29
N GLY A 359 -10.01 16.40 -2.53
CA GLY A 359 -11.39 16.11 -2.90
C GLY A 359 -12.14 15.41 -1.77
N ASP A 360 -13.46 15.33 -1.91
CA ASP A 360 -14.37 14.77 -0.90
C ASP A 360 -14.32 13.23 -0.79
N ASN A 361 -13.28 12.57 -1.31
CA ASN A 361 -12.99 11.13 -1.18
C ASN A 361 -11.74 10.78 -2.01
N GLU A 362 -11.14 9.62 -1.73
CA GLU A 362 -10.00 9.06 -2.46
C GLU A 362 -10.14 9.13 -3.98
N LYS A 363 -11.31 8.78 -4.53
CA LYS A 363 -11.52 8.81 -5.99
C LYS A 363 -11.34 10.22 -6.55
N LYS A 364 -11.93 11.25 -5.92
CA LYS A 364 -11.76 12.65 -6.33
C LYS A 364 -10.32 13.12 -6.13
N ILE A 365 -9.64 12.65 -5.09
CA ILE A 365 -8.21 12.95 -4.87
C ILE A 365 -7.37 12.36 -6.00
N PHE A 366 -7.58 11.09 -6.37
CA PHE A 366 -6.86 10.44 -7.47
C PHE A 366 -7.12 11.11 -8.82
N GLU A 367 -8.38 11.47 -9.11
CA GLU A 367 -8.73 12.25 -10.30
C GLU A 367 -7.98 13.60 -10.32
N ALA A 368 -7.89 14.27 -9.18
CA ALA A 368 -7.14 15.52 -9.04
C ALA A 368 -5.63 15.33 -9.27
N VAL A 369 -5.02 14.31 -8.66
CA VAL A 369 -3.60 13.96 -8.85
C VAL A 369 -3.28 13.77 -10.34
N ILE A 370 -4.14 13.03 -11.05
CA ILE A 370 -3.96 12.73 -12.48
C ILE A 370 -4.10 13.99 -13.34
N SER A 371 -5.14 14.80 -13.11
CA SER A 371 -5.61 15.79 -14.09
C SER A 371 -5.48 17.27 -13.71
N LYS A 372 -5.58 17.64 -12.42
CA LYS A 372 -5.63 19.06 -12.00
C LYS A 372 -4.25 19.71 -11.98
N THR A 373 -4.10 20.92 -12.49
CA THR A 373 -2.83 21.66 -12.34
C THR A 373 -2.59 22.06 -10.88
N VAL A 374 -1.31 22.10 -10.47
CA VAL A 374 -0.94 22.61 -9.14
C VAL A 374 -1.24 24.11 -9.08
N ASP A 375 -1.92 24.54 -8.02
CA ASP A 375 -2.26 25.94 -7.79
C ASP A 375 -1.09 26.69 -7.14
N PHE A 376 -0.67 27.80 -7.75
CA PHE A 376 0.33 28.73 -7.22
C PHE A 376 -0.20 30.17 -7.18
N THR A 377 -1.52 30.32 -7.23
CA THR A 377 -2.22 31.61 -7.37
C THR A 377 -3.06 31.96 -6.16
N SER A 378 -3.68 30.97 -5.52
CA SER A 378 -4.44 31.20 -4.28
C SER A 378 -3.53 31.54 -3.10
N GLU A 379 -4.01 32.35 -2.17
CA GLU A 379 -3.25 32.70 -0.95
C GLU A 379 -2.82 31.43 -0.17
N PRO A 380 -1.57 31.37 0.34
CA PRO A 380 -0.57 32.44 0.44
C PRO A 380 0.38 32.54 -0.77
N TRP A 381 0.17 31.75 -1.84
CA TRP A 381 1.16 31.59 -2.91
C TRP A 381 1.63 32.89 -3.57
N PRO A 382 0.81 33.94 -3.77
CA PRO A 382 1.30 35.22 -4.28
C PRO A 382 2.49 35.79 -3.50
N ARG A 383 2.62 35.48 -2.21
CA ARG A 383 3.67 35.99 -1.32
C ARG A 383 4.85 35.02 -1.14
N ILE A 384 4.66 33.75 -1.47
CA ILE A 384 5.73 32.74 -1.47
C ILE A 384 6.75 33.06 -2.58
N SER A 385 8.04 32.95 -2.25
CA SER A 385 9.13 33.29 -3.15
C SER A 385 9.11 32.45 -4.43
N GLU A 386 9.52 33.04 -5.56
CA GLU A 386 9.60 32.32 -6.83
C GLU A 386 10.57 31.12 -6.78
N PRO A 387 11.74 31.18 -6.10
CA PRO A 387 12.59 30.01 -5.92
C PRO A 387 11.91 28.86 -5.17
N ALA A 388 11.05 29.13 -4.19
CA ALA A 388 10.27 28.08 -3.51
C ALA A 388 9.28 27.43 -4.47
N LYS A 389 8.54 28.24 -5.24
CA LYS A 389 7.59 27.76 -6.26
C LYS A 389 8.29 26.93 -7.33
N ASP A 390 9.45 27.37 -7.83
CA ASP A 390 10.24 26.60 -8.81
C ASP A 390 10.65 25.25 -8.25
N CYS A 391 11.10 25.20 -6.99
CA CYS A 391 11.43 23.96 -6.31
C CYS A 391 10.24 23.00 -6.28
N VAL A 392 9.05 23.47 -5.88
CA VAL A 392 7.81 22.66 -5.88
C VAL A 392 7.45 22.19 -7.30
N ARG A 393 7.52 23.07 -8.30
CA ARG A 393 7.20 22.71 -9.70
C ARG A 393 8.11 21.61 -10.23
N ARG A 394 9.41 21.61 -9.88
CA ARG A 394 10.37 20.57 -10.29
C ARG A 394 10.10 19.21 -9.64
N MET A 395 9.53 19.20 -8.44
CA MET A 395 9.16 17.98 -7.72
C MET A 395 7.79 17.42 -8.17
N LEU A 396 6.86 18.30 -8.54
CA LEU A 396 5.50 17.94 -8.98
C LEU A 396 5.35 17.88 -10.51
N VAL A 397 6.43 17.57 -11.23
CA VAL A 397 6.36 17.25 -12.66
C VAL A 397 5.67 15.90 -12.83
N ARG A 398 4.59 15.87 -13.62
CA ARG A 398 3.81 14.63 -13.85
C ARG A 398 4.59 13.55 -14.58
N ASP A 399 5.39 13.92 -15.58
CA ASP A 399 6.24 12.99 -16.30
C ASP A 399 7.44 12.63 -15.40
N PRO A 400 7.53 11.39 -14.89
CA PRO A 400 8.62 11.01 -13.98
C PRO A 400 10.00 11.15 -14.63
N LYS A 401 10.11 10.98 -15.96
CA LYS A 401 11.40 11.12 -16.67
C LYS A 401 11.92 12.55 -16.70
N ARG A 402 11.04 13.53 -16.49
CA ARG A 402 11.37 14.96 -16.43
C ARG A 402 11.36 15.52 -15.02
N ARG A 403 10.93 14.72 -14.04
CA ARG A 403 10.92 15.11 -12.63
C ARG A 403 12.34 15.13 -12.12
N ALA A 404 12.67 16.16 -11.33
CA ALA A 404 13.99 16.28 -10.74
C ALA A 404 14.27 15.10 -9.80
N THR A 405 15.53 14.69 -9.73
CA THR A 405 16.00 13.69 -8.76
C THR A 405 16.22 14.32 -7.38
N ALA A 406 16.31 13.49 -6.34
CA ALA A 406 16.61 13.98 -4.98
C ALA A 406 17.91 14.81 -4.95
N ASN A 407 18.96 14.35 -5.64
CA ASN A 407 20.24 15.03 -5.71
C ASN A 407 20.18 16.39 -6.43
N GLU A 408 19.34 16.52 -7.46
CA GLU A 408 19.13 17.80 -8.14
C GLU A 408 18.33 18.78 -7.26
N ILE A 409 17.29 18.29 -6.58
CA ILE A 409 16.51 19.09 -5.63
C ILE A 409 17.39 19.58 -4.48
N LEU A 410 18.25 18.74 -3.89
CA LEU A 410 19.17 19.15 -2.81
C LEU A 410 20.17 20.24 -3.24
N LYS A 411 20.48 20.34 -4.53
CA LYS A 411 21.36 21.38 -5.09
C LYS A 411 20.61 22.64 -5.52
N HIS A 412 19.28 22.61 -5.53
CA HIS A 412 18.45 23.75 -5.90
C HIS A 412 18.75 24.96 -5.02
N ASP A 413 18.79 26.17 -5.58
CA ASP A 413 19.22 27.38 -4.86
C ASP A 413 18.35 27.67 -3.63
N TRP A 414 17.05 27.35 -3.68
CA TRP A 414 16.16 27.47 -2.52
C TRP A 414 16.41 26.39 -1.45
N MET A 415 16.87 25.20 -1.85
CA MET A 415 16.99 24.03 -0.98
C MET A 415 18.34 23.94 -0.26
N ARG A 416 19.42 24.28 -0.98
CA ARG A 416 20.80 24.06 -0.52
C ARG A 416 21.08 24.78 0.80
N GLU A 417 22.10 24.29 1.51
CA GLU A 417 22.60 25.00 2.68
C GLU A 417 23.11 26.40 2.28
N ASN A 418 22.74 27.43 3.05
CA ASN A 418 22.96 28.84 2.71
C ASN A 418 22.33 29.26 1.36
N GLY A 419 21.23 28.62 0.99
CA GLY A 419 20.42 28.96 -0.17
C GLY A 419 19.64 30.28 -0.04
N VAL A 420 18.74 30.52 -1.00
CA VAL A 420 17.94 31.76 -1.11
C VAL A 420 16.57 31.67 -0.42
N ALA A 421 16.34 30.66 0.42
CA ALA A 421 15.09 30.53 1.16
C ALA A 421 14.88 31.71 2.10
N SER A 422 13.68 32.29 2.06
CA SER A 422 13.34 33.50 2.80
C SER A 422 13.31 33.27 4.31
N ASP A 423 13.96 34.17 5.07
CA ASP A 423 13.86 34.29 6.53
C ASP A 423 12.61 35.09 6.96
N ASN A 424 11.81 35.59 6.02
CA ASN A 424 10.57 36.29 6.38
C ASN A 424 9.55 35.29 6.94
N PRO A 425 8.83 35.64 8.02
CA PRO A 425 7.72 34.83 8.50
C PRO A 425 6.71 34.57 7.39
N LEU A 426 6.35 33.29 7.24
CA LEU A 426 5.12 32.90 6.60
C LEU A 426 3.94 33.40 7.44
N GLU A 427 2.81 33.60 6.79
CA GLU A 427 1.64 34.12 7.47
C GLU A 427 1.15 33.19 8.56
N MET A 428 0.60 33.77 9.63
CA MET A 428 -0.03 33.02 10.71
C MET A 428 -1.13 32.09 10.19
N GLU A 429 -1.79 32.45 9.09
CA GLU A 429 -2.78 31.60 8.44
C GLU A 429 -2.18 30.28 7.93
N VAL A 430 -0.92 30.26 7.47
CA VAL A 430 -0.23 29.02 7.07
C VAL A 430 -0.06 28.10 8.27
N LEU A 431 0.34 28.66 9.41
CA LEU A 431 0.45 27.91 10.66
C LEU A 431 -0.91 27.36 11.11
N THR A 432 -1.97 28.16 11.04
CA THR A 432 -3.34 27.70 11.32
C THR A 432 -3.76 26.58 10.36
N ARG A 433 -3.48 26.69 9.07
CA ARG A 433 -3.82 25.65 8.09
C ARG A 433 -3.06 24.34 8.32
N ILE A 434 -1.74 24.41 8.60
CA ILE A 434 -0.94 23.22 8.99
C ILE A 434 -1.50 22.60 10.27
N LYS A 435 -1.88 23.43 11.25
CA LYS A 435 -2.48 23.02 12.52
C LYS A 435 -3.81 22.28 12.29
N ASN A 436 -4.70 22.81 11.46
CA ASN A 436 -5.98 22.17 11.12
C ASN A 436 -5.75 20.80 10.46
N PHE A 437 -4.89 20.76 9.44
CA PHE A 437 -4.53 19.52 8.73
C PHE A 437 -4.03 18.43 9.69
N THR A 438 -3.14 18.79 10.65
CA THR A 438 -2.68 17.85 11.67
C THR A 438 -3.75 17.40 12.65
N GLY A 439 -4.63 18.32 13.08
CA GLY A 439 -5.73 18.02 14.00
C GLY A 439 -6.68 16.97 13.42
N MET A 440 -7.06 17.14 12.15
CA MET A 440 -7.90 16.18 11.43
C MET A 440 -7.27 14.79 11.35
N ASN A 441 -5.99 14.71 10.97
CA ASN A 441 -5.30 13.41 10.85
C ASN A 441 -5.24 12.68 12.20
N LYS A 442 -5.11 13.41 13.31
CA LYS A 442 -5.12 12.84 14.67
C LYS A 442 -6.50 12.35 15.09
N LEU A 443 -7.56 13.13 14.83
CA LEU A 443 -8.93 12.73 15.11
C LEU A 443 -9.28 11.44 14.36
N LYS A 444 -8.94 11.37 13.06
CA LYS A 444 -9.10 10.15 12.24
C LYS A 444 -8.32 8.98 12.82
N LYS A 445 -7.05 9.19 13.20
CA LYS A 445 -6.19 8.16 13.80
C LYS A 445 -6.77 7.61 15.10
N GLU A 446 -7.39 8.45 15.92
CA GLU A 446 -8.02 8.01 17.18
C GLU A 446 -9.33 7.26 16.93
N ALA A 447 -10.21 7.78 16.06
CA ALA A 447 -11.41 7.08 15.65
C ALA A 447 -11.10 5.68 15.08
N LEU A 448 -10.05 5.57 14.25
CA LEU A 448 -9.56 4.28 13.74
C LEU A 448 -9.04 3.35 14.84
N LYS A 449 -8.42 3.86 15.91
CA LYS A 449 -8.01 3.02 17.05
C LYS A 449 -9.22 2.47 17.80
N VAL A 450 -10.25 3.29 18.02
CA VAL A 450 -11.49 2.88 18.70
C VAL A 450 -12.20 1.80 17.86
N ILE A 451 -12.32 2.02 16.55
CA ILE A 451 -12.82 1.01 15.61
C ILE A 451 -12.00 -0.27 15.71
N ALA A 452 -10.66 -0.17 15.64
CA ALA A 452 -9.77 -1.32 15.69
C ALA A 452 -9.72 -2.07 17.03
N VAL A 453 -10.17 -1.46 18.14
CA VAL A 453 -10.37 -2.14 19.43
C VAL A 453 -11.76 -2.76 19.53
N SER A 454 -12.73 -2.20 18.81
CA SER A 454 -14.10 -2.69 18.72
C SER A 454 -14.27 -3.86 17.75
N LEU A 455 -13.28 -4.09 16.88
CA LEU A 455 -13.23 -5.23 15.95
C LEU A 455 -12.78 -6.50 16.69
N PRO A 456 -13.61 -7.57 16.71
CA PRO A 456 -13.17 -8.87 17.18
C PRO A 456 -12.03 -9.42 16.30
N VAL A 457 -10.96 -9.90 16.95
CA VAL A 457 -9.79 -10.54 16.28
C VAL A 457 -10.19 -11.81 15.50
N ASP A 458 -11.36 -12.36 15.79
CA ASP A 458 -11.85 -13.64 15.27
C ASP A 458 -12.66 -13.51 13.97
N GLU A 459 -13.05 -12.32 13.51
CA GLU A 459 -13.97 -12.19 12.37
C GLU A 459 -13.32 -12.52 11.01
N ILE A 460 -12.06 -12.14 10.77
CA ILE A 460 -11.41 -12.47 9.48
C ILE A 460 -11.00 -13.95 9.42
N SER A 461 -10.63 -14.54 10.55
CA SER A 461 -10.28 -15.98 10.63
C SER A 461 -11.53 -16.87 10.64
N GLY A 462 -12.58 -16.43 11.33
CA GLY A 462 -13.87 -17.11 11.42
C GLY A 462 -14.66 -17.11 10.12
N MET A 463 -14.57 -16.08 9.28
CA MET A 463 -15.24 -16.08 7.97
C MET A 463 -14.66 -17.11 7.00
N ARG A 464 -13.36 -17.38 7.09
CA ARG A 464 -12.73 -18.47 6.32
C ARG A 464 -13.12 -19.84 6.85
N GLU A 465 -13.16 -20.02 8.17
CA GLU A 465 -13.64 -21.27 8.78
C GLU A 465 -15.13 -21.52 8.51
N LEU A 466 -15.95 -20.47 8.51
CA LEU A 466 -17.37 -20.52 8.17
C LEU A 466 -17.57 -20.84 6.69
N PHE A 467 -16.81 -20.22 5.79
CA PHE A 467 -16.82 -20.56 4.37
C PHE A 467 -16.47 -22.04 4.14
N LEU A 468 -15.40 -22.52 4.79
CA LEU A 468 -14.96 -23.92 4.72
C LEU A 468 -15.91 -24.89 5.43
N GLU A 469 -16.73 -24.43 6.38
CA GLU A 469 -17.75 -25.26 7.03
C GLU A 469 -18.98 -25.45 6.13
N ILE A 470 -19.30 -24.43 5.32
CA ILE A 470 -20.42 -24.39 4.38
C ILE A 470 -20.07 -25.10 3.07
N ASP A 471 -18.88 -24.86 2.51
CA ASP A 471 -18.31 -25.53 1.31
C ASP A 471 -17.92 -26.98 1.64
N LYS A 472 -18.91 -27.87 1.64
CA LYS A 472 -18.75 -29.26 2.11
C LYS A 472 -17.97 -30.11 1.11
N ASP A 473 -18.11 -29.80 -0.18
CA ASP A 473 -17.46 -30.52 -1.26
C ASP A 473 -16.05 -30.00 -1.59
N LYS A 474 -15.66 -28.86 -0.99
CA LYS A 474 -14.37 -28.17 -1.18
C LYS A 474 -14.19 -27.70 -2.63
N SER A 475 -15.29 -27.36 -3.28
CA SER A 475 -15.31 -26.80 -4.63
C SER A 475 -14.70 -25.39 -4.67
N GLY A 476 -14.60 -24.71 -3.52
CA GLY A 476 -14.15 -23.33 -3.42
C GLY A 476 -15.27 -22.32 -3.70
N THR A 477 -16.52 -22.77 -3.75
CA THR A 477 -17.73 -21.97 -4.01
C THR A 477 -18.89 -22.49 -3.17
N ILE A 478 -19.79 -21.61 -2.73
CA ILE A 478 -20.98 -21.96 -1.94
C ILE A 478 -22.21 -21.93 -2.83
N THR A 479 -22.96 -23.04 -2.85
CA THR A 479 -24.23 -23.14 -3.57
C THR A 479 -25.44 -22.74 -2.72
N VAL A 480 -26.59 -22.50 -3.36
CA VAL A 480 -27.89 -22.26 -2.69
C VAL A 480 -28.25 -23.38 -1.72
N GLU A 481 -27.96 -24.62 -2.11
CA GLU A 481 -28.24 -25.80 -1.32
C GLU A 481 -27.33 -25.88 -0.08
N GLU A 482 -26.03 -25.63 -0.23
CA GLU A 482 -25.06 -25.63 0.87
C GLU A 482 -25.34 -24.51 1.88
N PHE A 483 -25.64 -23.31 1.38
CA PHE A 483 -25.99 -22.18 2.23
C PHE A 483 -27.31 -22.41 2.98
N GLY A 484 -28.33 -22.95 2.31
CA GLY A 484 -29.61 -23.31 2.92
C GLY A 484 -29.49 -24.42 3.98
N LEU A 485 -28.64 -25.42 3.74
CA LEU A 485 -28.34 -26.47 4.72
C LEU A 485 -27.62 -25.92 5.96
N ALA A 486 -26.68 -24.99 5.77
CA ALA A 486 -25.96 -24.34 6.86
C ALA A 486 -26.90 -23.52 7.78
N LEU A 487 -27.83 -22.76 7.20
CA LEU A 487 -28.81 -21.95 7.94
C LEU A 487 -29.78 -22.83 8.76
N ARG A 488 -30.27 -23.94 8.18
CA ARG A 488 -31.15 -24.89 8.86
C ARG A 488 -30.47 -25.58 10.05
N LYS A 489 -29.17 -25.90 9.92
CA LYS A 489 -28.36 -26.50 10.99
C LYS A 489 -28.13 -25.53 12.16
N LYS A 490 -28.13 -24.22 11.90
CA LYS A 490 -28.07 -23.16 12.93
C LYS A 490 -29.43 -22.74 13.48
N GLY A 491 -30.51 -23.44 13.12
CA GLY A 491 -31.85 -23.21 13.65
C GLY A 491 -32.59 -22.01 13.02
N GLN A 492 -32.07 -21.43 11.95
CA GLN A 492 -32.77 -20.40 11.18
C GLN A 492 -33.53 -21.04 10.01
N LEU A 493 -34.84 -20.79 9.96
CA LEU A 493 -35.73 -21.27 8.91
C LEU A 493 -36.10 -20.09 8.01
N LEU A 494 -35.37 -19.93 6.91
CA LEU A 494 -35.72 -18.99 5.85
C LEU A 494 -36.36 -19.73 4.67
N PRO A 495 -37.39 -19.16 4.03
CA PRO A 495 -37.94 -19.67 2.76
C PRO A 495 -36.87 -19.71 1.66
N GLU A 496 -36.93 -20.72 0.80
CA GLU A 496 -35.94 -20.93 -0.28
C GLU A 496 -35.87 -19.76 -1.26
N ALA A 497 -37.00 -19.07 -1.48
CA ALA A 497 -37.05 -17.85 -2.30
C ALA A 497 -36.24 -16.68 -1.71
N ASP A 498 -36.19 -16.56 -0.38
CA ASP A 498 -35.43 -15.50 0.29
C ASP A 498 -33.94 -15.82 0.33
N ILE A 499 -33.58 -17.09 0.51
CA ILE A 499 -32.19 -17.58 0.42
C ILE A 499 -31.65 -17.33 -0.99
N LYS A 500 -32.46 -17.64 -2.02
CA LYS A 500 -32.09 -17.41 -3.40
C LYS A 500 -31.86 -15.93 -3.70
N ARG A 501 -32.73 -15.04 -3.20
CA ARG A 501 -32.55 -13.59 -3.36
C ARG A 501 -31.29 -13.06 -2.68
N ILE A 502 -30.99 -13.53 -1.47
CA ILE A 502 -29.76 -13.15 -0.73
C ILE A 502 -28.51 -13.56 -1.51
N LEU A 503 -28.53 -14.73 -2.15
CA LEU A 503 -27.42 -15.22 -2.95
C LEU A 503 -27.31 -14.51 -4.30
N GLU A 504 -28.43 -14.19 -4.95
CA GLU A 504 -28.46 -13.38 -6.18
C GLU A 504 -27.91 -11.95 -5.96
N ASP A 505 -28.13 -11.36 -4.78
CA ASP A 505 -27.58 -10.04 -4.42
C ASP A 505 -26.06 -10.09 -4.10
N ALA A 506 -25.54 -11.28 -3.77
CA ALA A 506 -24.16 -11.52 -3.36
C ALA A 506 -23.27 -12.04 -4.50
N ASP A 507 -23.86 -12.74 -5.47
CA ASP A 507 -23.23 -13.28 -6.68
C ASP A 507 -23.00 -12.16 -7.70
N VAL A 508 -21.89 -11.43 -7.52
CA VAL A 508 -21.54 -10.27 -8.35
C VAL A 508 -21.19 -10.70 -9.77
N ASN A 509 -20.66 -11.91 -9.95
CA ASN A 509 -20.21 -12.42 -11.24
C ASN A 509 -21.34 -13.14 -12.04
N GLY A 510 -22.44 -13.50 -11.38
CA GLY A 510 -23.66 -14.09 -11.93
C GLY A 510 -23.53 -15.58 -12.31
N ASP A 511 -22.64 -16.33 -11.67
CA ASP A 511 -22.38 -17.74 -11.97
C ASP A 511 -23.29 -18.75 -11.23
N GLY A 512 -24.16 -18.24 -10.34
CA GLY A 512 -25.13 -19.03 -9.59
C GLY A 512 -24.55 -19.67 -8.32
N THR A 513 -23.30 -19.37 -7.97
CA THR A 513 -22.61 -19.78 -6.76
C THR A 513 -21.92 -18.59 -6.11
N ILE A 514 -21.41 -18.74 -4.89
CA ILE A 514 -20.69 -17.66 -4.19
C ILE A 514 -19.26 -18.11 -3.93
N ASP A 515 -18.29 -17.51 -4.62
CA ASP A 515 -16.89 -17.76 -4.33
C ASP A 515 -16.42 -17.10 -3.03
N TYR A 516 -15.18 -17.36 -2.59
CA TYR A 516 -14.69 -16.78 -1.33
C TYR A 516 -14.65 -15.25 -1.34
N GLU A 517 -14.39 -14.62 -2.49
CA GLU A 517 -14.31 -13.17 -2.62
C GLU A 517 -15.72 -12.55 -2.62
N GLU A 518 -16.70 -13.20 -3.22
CA GLU A 518 -18.13 -12.82 -3.22
C GLU A 518 -18.77 -13.10 -1.86
N PHE A 519 -18.41 -14.20 -1.20
CA PHE A 519 -18.81 -14.50 0.17
C PHE A 519 -18.27 -13.45 1.11
N LEU A 520 -17.00 -13.08 0.94
CA LEU A 520 -16.37 -12.00 1.68
C LEU A 520 -17.02 -10.66 1.35
N ALA A 521 -17.32 -10.35 0.08
CA ALA A 521 -17.97 -9.11 -0.33
C ALA A 521 -19.42 -8.98 0.18
N ALA A 522 -20.17 -10.08 0.20
CA ALA A 522 -21.54 -10.17 0.71
C ALA A 522 -21.58 -10.08 2.24
N THR A 523 -20.66 -10.76 2.92
CA THR A 523 -20.46 -10.61 4.38
C THR A 523 -19.87 -9.25 4.75
N ILE A 524 -19.10 -8.59 3.87
CA ILE A 524 -18.64 -7.19 4.01
C ILE A 524 -19.76 -6.18 3.72
N ASN A 525 -20.76 -6.52 2.90
CA ASN A 525 -21.99 -5.72 2.73
C ASN A 525 -22.93 -5.89 3.93
N LEU A 526 -22.97 -7.05 4.60
CA LEU A 526 -23.46 -7.16 5.98
C LEU A 526 -22.57 -6.33 6.93
N GLY A 527 -21.26 -6.32 6.70
CA GLY A 527 -20.31 -5.40 7.33
C GLY A 527 -20.43 -3.93 6.90
N LYS A 528 -21.39 -3.52 6.06
CA LYS A 528 -21.79 -2.11 5.94
C LYS A 528 -22.70 -1.70 7.09
N LEU A 529 -23.60 -2.58 7.54
CA LEU A 529 -24.32 -2.39 8.80
C LEU A 529 -23.31 -2.34 9.95
N GLU A 530 -22.27 -3.19 9.94
CA GLU A 530 -21.25 -3.17 11.01
C GLU A 530 -20.20 -2.07 10.86
N ARG A 531 -19.92 -1.55 9.64
CA ARG A 531 -19.11 -0.31 9.47
C ARG A 531 -19.84 0.91 9.99
N GLU A 532 -21.15 0.98 9.77
CA GLU A 532 -21.98 1.96 10.46
C GLU A 532 -21.95 1.71 11.97
N ASP A 533 -22.07 0.47 12.45
CA ASP A 533 -21.95 0.19 13.89
C ASP A 533 -20.55 0.50 14.46
N HIS A 534 -19.48 0.37 13.69
CA HIS A 534 -18.12 0.73 14.10
C HIS A 534 -17.87 2.23 14.07
N LEU A 535 -18.33 2.92 13.02
CA LEU A 535 -18.33 4.38 12.97
C LEU A 535 -19.20 4.95 14.08
N LYS A 536 -20.32 4.29 14.39
CA LYS A 536 -21.22 4.62 15.49
C LYS A 536 -20.58 4.37 16.85
N LYS A 537 -19.92 3.23 17.08
CA LYS A 537 -19.12 3.00 18.31
C LYS A 537 -17.98 3.99 18.46
N ALA A 538 -17.34 4.39 17.36
CA ALA A 538 -16.33 5.43 17.37
C ALA A 538 -16.96 6.79 17.70
N PHE A 539 -18.10 7.11 17.11
CA PHE A 539 -18.87 8.31 17.41
C PHE A 539 -19.31 8.36 18.88
N GLU A 540 -19.93 7.29 19.39
CA GLU A 540 -20.32 7.10 20.80
C GLU A 540 -19.13 7.13 21.78
N HIS A 541 -17.90 6.93 21.30
CA HIS A 541 -16.70 7.13 22.13
C HIS A 541 -16.36 8.60 22.32
N PHE A 542 -16.69 9.44 21.32
CA PHE A 542 -16.50 10.88 21.37
C PHE A 542 -17.72 11.63 21.91
N ASP A 543 -18.94 11.12 21.71
CA ASP A 543 -20.20 11.62 22.26
C ASP A 543 -20.41 11.04 23.68
N LEU A 544 -19.95 11.77 24.70
CA LEU A 544 -19.85 11.29 26.07
C LEU A 544 -21.21 11.31 26.78
N ASP A 545 -22.07 12.27 26.44
CA ASP A 545 -23.41 12.39 27.01
C ASP A 545 -24.48 11.63 26.20
N GLY A 546 -24.15 11.17 25.00
CA GLY A 546 -25.00 10.35 24.14
C GLY A 546 -26.11 11.15 23.45
N ASN A 547 -25.93 12.46 23.28
CA ASN A 547 -26.92 13.36 22.72
C ASN A 547 -27.00 13.29 21.17
N GLY A 548 -26.06 12.58 20.52
CA GLY A 548 -25.99 12.44 19.06
C GLY A 548 -25.15 13.51 18.36
N GLU A 549 -24.47 14.38 19.09
CA GLU A 549 -23.61 15.46 18.62
C GLU A 549 -22.31 15.50 19.44
N ILE A 550 -21.15 15.48 18.79
CA ILE A 550 -19.87 15.62 19.50
C ILE A 550 -19.63 17.11 19.75
N THR A 551 -19.72 17.51 21.02
CA THR A 551 -19.46 18.89 21.43
C THR A 551 -17.96 19.18 21.53
N ARG A 552 -17.61 20.47 21.60
CA ARG A 552 -16.23 20.93 21.86
C ARG A 552 -15.63 20.31 23.12
N ASP A 553 -16.39 20.28 24.21
CA ASP A 553 -15.88 19.81 25.50
C ASP A 553 -15.66 18.29 25.49
N GLU A 554 -16.47 17.55 24.75
CA GLU A 554 -16.32 16.09 24.60
C GLU A 554 -15.16 15.73 23.68
N LEU A 555 -15.06 16.41 22.54
CA LEU A 555 -13.91 16.31 21.66
C LEU A 555 -12.61 16.69 22.40
N GLN A 556 -12.67 17.67 23.30
CA GLN A 556 -11.56 18.06 24.16
C GLN A 556 -11.13 16.95 25.09
N GLN A 557 -12.07 16.33 25.79
CA GLN A 557 -11.75 15.25 26.72
C GLN A 557 -11.14 14.06 25.99
N ALA A 558 -11.66 13.70 24.82
CA ALA A 558 -11.12 12.62 24.01
C ALA A 558 -9.71 12.92 23.50
N LEU A 559 -9.46 14.14 23.01
CA LEU A 559 -8.17 14.54 22.42
C LEU A 559 -7.12 14.99 23.45
N ALA A 560 -7.51 15.37 24.67
CA ALA A 560 -6.58 15.72 25.75
C ALA A 560 -5.63 14.57 26.10
N ASN A 561 -6.11 13.32 25.97
CA ASN A 561 -5.31 12.11 26.14
C ASN A 561 -4.18 11.97 25.10
N LEU A 562 -4.26 12.72 23.99
CA LEU A 562 -3.25 12.78 22.91
C LEU A 562 -2.35 14.02 23.01
N GLY A 563 -2.50 14.82 24.06
CA GLY A 563 -1.72 16.05 24.26
C GLY A 563 -2.14 17.21 23.35
N ILE A 564 -3.36 17.15 22.79
CA ILE A 564 -3.96 18.25 22.02
C ILE A 564 -4.58 19.24 23.01
N LYS A 565 -4.26 20.54 22.84
CA LYS A 565 -4.76 21.62 23.71
C LYS A 565 -6.05 22.22 23.16
N ASP A 566 -6.77 22.92 24.03
CA ASP A 566 -8.08 23.55 23.78
C ASP A 566 -8.18 24.32 22.46
N ASP A 567 -7.13 25.07 22.11
CA ASP A 567 -7.09 25.94 20.93
C ASP A 567 -7.19 25.19 19.59
N HIS A 568 -7.07 23.86 19.55
CA HIS A 568 -7.10 23.06 18.32
C HIS A 568 -8.50 22.53 17.99
N ILE A 569 -9.37 22.48 19.00
CA ILE A 569 -10.63 21.72 18.93
C ILE A 569 -11.68 22.51 18.18
N GLN A 570 -11.72 23.82 18.42
CA GLN A 570 -12.60 24.73 17.71
C GLN A 570 -12.33 24.71 16.19
N GLU A 571 -11.06 24.61 15.79
CA GLU A 571 -10.66 24.58 14.38
C GLU A 571 -11.05 23.26 13.70
N ILE A 572 -10.91 22.13 14.41
CA ILE A 572 -11.36 20.81 13.93
C ILE A 572 -12.88 20.82 13.72
N ILE A 573 -13.63 21.38 14.68
CA ILE A 573 -15.09 21.52 14.55
C ILE A 573 -15.41 22.33 13.32
N VAL A 574 -14.86 23.54 13.15
CA VAL A 574 -15.14 24.42 11.99
C VAL A 574 -14.87 23.74 10.64
N GLU A 575 -13.94 22.81 10.56
CA GLU A 575 -13.61 22.11 9.31
C GLU A 575 -14.56 20.93 9.00
N VAL A 576 -15.04 20.25 10.06
CA VAL A 576 -15.91 19.08 9.96
C VAL A 576 -17.39 19.48 9.90
N ASP A 577 -17.77 20.44 10.74
CA ASP A 577 -19.09 21.07 10.85
C ASP A 577 -19.45 21.78 9.53
N LYS A 578 -20.31 21.14 8.74
CA LYS A 578 -20.78 21.63 7.44
C LYS A 578 -22.03 22.48 7.58
N ASP A 579 -22.80 22.29 8.64
CA ASP A 579 -24.06 23.01 8.85
C ASP A 579 -23.92 24.26 9.73
N GLY A 580 -22.75 24.45 10.36
CA GLY A 580 -22.41 25.58 11.21
C GLY A 580 -23.02 25.49 12.61
N SER A 581 -23.40 24.30 13.05
CA SER A 581 -24.02 24.04 14.36
C SER A 581 -23.09 24.32 15.54
N GLY A 582 -21.77 24.28 15.32
CA GLY A 582 -20.74 24.35 16.37
C GLY A 582 -20.48 23.03 17.08
N THR A 583 -21.10 21.93 16.62
CA THR A 583 -20.90 20.55 17.07
C THR A 583 -20.60 19.67 15.84
N ILE A 584 -20.27 18.39 16.03
CA ILE A 584 -20.08 17.44 14.93
C ILE A 584 -21.16 16.38 15.02
N ASP A 585 -22.05 16.34 14.03
CA ASP A 585 -23.08 15.29 13.97
C ASP A 585 -22.51 13.96 13.43
N TYR A 586 -23.28 12.87 13.56
CA TYR A 586 -22.86 11.54 13.09
C TYR A 586 -22.55 11.48 11.59
N ASN A 587 -23.29 12.24 10.77
CA ASN A 587 -23.10 12.24 9.33
C ASN A 587 -21.84 13.00 8.93
N GLU A 588 -21.57 14.14 9.56
CA GLU A 588 -20.34 14.93 9.42
C GLU A 588 -19.12 14.13 9.87
N PHE A 589 -19.24 13.43 11.01
CA PHE A 589 -18.22 12.48 11.47
C PHE A 589 -17.98 11.36 10.45
N CYS A 590 -19.03 10.79 9.88
CA CYS A 590 -18.92 9.77 8.83
C CYS A 590 -18.25 10.31 7.56
N ILE A 591 -18.59 11.51 7.12
CA ILE A 591 -17.98 12.17 5.94
C ILE A 591 -16.49 12.40 6.20
N MET A 592 -16.14 12.93 7.38
CA MET A 592 -14.75 13.09 7.79
C MET A 592 -13.98 11.77 7.70
N MET A 593 -14.55 10.67 8.23
CA MET A 593 -13.92 9.34 8.24
C MET A 593 -13.83 8.69 6.85
N ARG A 594 -14.74 9.01 5.93
CA ARG A 594 -14.77 8.48 4.55
C ARG A 594 -13.83 9.22 3.60
N ASN A 595 -13.36 10.42 3.95
CA ASN A 595 -12.42 11.23 3.17
C ASN A 595 -10.95 10.86 3.49
N MET A 596 -10.60 9.58 3.41
CA MET A 596 -9.20 9.12 3.43
C MET A 596 -8.47 9.52 2.15
#